data_AF-A0A453RC97-F1
#
_entry.id   AF-A0A453RC97-F1
#
_cell.length_a   1.000
_cell.length_b   1.000
_cell.length_c   1.000
_cell.angle_alpha   90.00
_cell.angle_beta   90.00
_cell.angle_gamma   90.00
#
_symmetry.space_group_name_H-M   'P 1'
#
loop_
_entity.id
_entity.type
_entity.pdbx_description
1 polymer ?
#
loop_
_entity_poly.entity_id
_entity_poly.type
_entity_poly.pdbx_seq_one_letter_code
_entity_poly.pdbx_strand_id
1 'polypeptide(L)'
;MPASSPSPAGNDDGPSLTASAIIAPAVSGSHVVKIDGYSRTKGLGNGKRINSDTFIIGGHRWCVQYYPDGAASNDTDWISVFLFSDRSDDTEVKAKFKISLLGQDRQPVPQYSFSTLIHTFSSKEAAWGFAQFIKRNDLEESLHLKDDVFSIRCDVTVLKEIFTEPIRPPVVVPVPPSDMHQHFGQLLLAGEAADVNFEVGAETFAAHRCILAARSSVFKAELLGTMKEKTATHIRIDDMEPKVFKALLHFIYTDSLPVMDEGDGAATAQHLLVAADRYSMERLKLICEGKLCDHICKSTAATTLALAEQHGCGSLKKACFKFLTSPGNLKAVMASDGYEHLRSSCPGVMDELVAMLAP
;
A
#
# COMPACT_ATOMS: atom_id res chain seq x y z
N MET A 1 -20.33 36.22 62.86
CA MET A 1 -20.51 35.93 61.42
C MET A 1 -19.95 34.54 61.15
N PRO A 2 -20.78 33.51 60.95
CA PRO A 2 -20.30 32.17 60.68
C PRO A 2 -20.09 31.94 59.19
N ALA A 3 -19.01 31.22 58.88
CA ALA A 3 -18.59 30.84 57.54
C ALA A 3 -19.55 29.81 56.92
N SER A 4 -19.89 30.03 55.65
CA SER A 4 -20.74 29.17 54.85
C SER A 4 -19.98 27.91 54.40
N SER A 5 -20.57 26.74 54.65
CA SER A 5 -20.15 25.45 54.11
C SER A 5 -20.40 25.37 52.60
N PRO A 6 -19.55 24.68 51.82
CA PRO A 6 -19.84 24.42 50.41
C PRO A 6 -20.75 23.19 50.25
N SER A 7 -21.75 23.32 49.38
CA SER A 7 -22.63 22.24 48.92
C SER A 7 -21.87 21.20 48.07
N PRO A 8 -22.34 19.93 48.02
CA PRO A 8 -21.65 18.88 47.28
C PRO A 8 -21.77 19.08 45.77
N ALA A 9 -20.70 18.72 45.07
CA ALA A 9 -20.59 18.74 43.62
C ALA A 9 -21.71 17.93 42.97
N GLY A 10 -22.31 18.52 41.93
CA GLY A 10 -23.23 17.81 41.04
C GLY A 10 -22.52 16.67 40.35
N ASN A 11 -23.12 15.49 40.36
CA ASN A 11 -22.75 14.41 39.47
C ASN A 11 -23.04 14.85 38.04
N ASP A 12 -21.96 15.09 37.29
CA ASP A 12 -22.00 15.34 35.86
C ASP A 12 -22.20 14.01 35.12
N ASP A 13 -23.44 13.50 35.13
CA ASP A 13 -23.85 12.42 34.24
C ASP A 13 -24.03 13.01 32.84
N GLY A 14 -22.90 13.15 32.14
CA GLY A 14 -22.88 13.45 30.71
C GLY A 14 -23.75 12.43 29.94
N PRO A 15 -24.32 12.82 28.78
CA PRO A 15 -25.27 11.98 28.06
C PRO A 15 -24.65 10.63 27.70
N SER A 16 -25.26 9.54 28.19
CA SER A 16 -24.84 8.18 27.89
C SER A 16 -25.19 7.84 26.43
N LEU A 17 -24.20 7.96 25.55
CA LEU A 17 -24.30 7.52 24.16
C LEU A 17 -24.30 5.99 24.12
N THR A 18 -25.44 5.40 23.77
CA THR A 18 -25.54 3.98 23.47
C THR A 18 -25.49 3.79 21.96
N ALA A 19 -24.76 2.77 21.51
CA ALA A 19 -24.65 2.42 20.10
C ALA A 19 -24.76 0.90 19.91
N SER A 20 -25.42 0.48 18.84
CA SER A 20 -25.53 -0.92 18.44
C SER A 20 -25.32 -1.08 16.94
N ALA A 21 -24.85 -2.25 16.54
CA ALA A 21 -24.70 -2.66 15.15
C ALA A 21 -25.77 -3.70 14.80
N ILE A 22 -26.36 -3.59 13.61
CA ILE A 22 -27.13 -4.65 12.97
C ILE A 22 -26.20 -5.34 11.98
N ILE A 23 -25.93 -6.63 12.21
CA ILE A 23 -24.98 -7.41 11.41
C ILE A 23 -25.75 -8.42 10.58
N ALA A 24 -25.54 -8.38 9.26
CA ALA A 24 -26.11 -9.32 8.29
C ALA A 24 -24.99 -10.13 7.61
N PRO A 25 -24.50 -11.21 8.22
CA PRO A 25 -23.38 -11.95 7.69
C PRO A 25 -23.80 -12.78 6.48
N ALA A 26 -22.87 -12.99 5.54
CA ALA A 26 -23.06 -13.90 4.42
C ALA A 26 -21.74 -14.61 4.09
N VAL A 27 -21.83 -15.81 3.53
CA VAL A 27 -20.70 -16.59 3.03
C VAL A 27 -20.89 -16.80 1.54
N SER A 28 -19.91 -16.39 0.75
CA SER A 28 -19.95 -16.57 -0.70
C SER A 28 -18.90 -17.57 -1.16
N GLY A 29 -19.21 -18.29 -2.23
CA GLY A 29 -18.28 -19.20 -2.90
C GLY A 29 -18.68 -19.43 -4.35
N SER A 30 -17.84 -20.13 -5.09
CA SER A 30 -18.05 -20.40 -6.51
C SER A 30 -17.73 -21.84 -6.84
N HIS A 31 -18.48 -22.43 -7.75
CA HIS A 31 -18.24 -23.77 -8.28
C HIS A 31 -18.29 -23.72 -9.81
N VAL A 32 -17.39 -24.45 -10.47
CA VAL A 32 -17.35 -24.54 -11.94
C VAL A 32 -17.55 -25.98 -12.35
N VAL A 33 -18.55 -26.20 -13.19
CA VAL A 33 -18.85 -27.49 -13.79
C VAL A 33 -18.36 -27.46 -15.23
N LYS A 34 -17.44 -28.37 -15.56
CA LYS A 34 -17.00 -28.62 -16.94
C LYS A 34 -17.87 -29.73 -17.51
N ILE A 35 -18.52 -29.46 -18.63
CA ILE A 35 -19.24 -30.47 -19.41
C ILE A 35 -18.27 -30.87 -20.52
N ASP A 36 -17.85 -32.13 -20.51
CA ASP A 36 -16.87 -32.69 -21.44
C ASP A 36 -17.52 -33.85 -22.20
N GLY A 37 -17.65 -33.71 -23.52
CA GLY A 37 -18.47 -34.59 -24.34
C GLY A 37 -19.93 -34.16 -24.43
N TYR A 38 -20.20 -32.85 -24.58
CA TYR A 38 -21.55 -32.27 -24.67
C TYR A 38 -22.45 -32.98 -25.68
N SER A 39 -21.92 -33.37 -26.84
CA SER A 39 -22.67 -34.09 -27.87
C SER A 39 -23.31 -35.38 -27.36
N ARG A 40 -22.68 -36.04 -26.38
CA ARG A 40 -23.13 -37.29 -25.74
C ARG A 40 -24.05 -37.09 -24.55
N THR A 41 -24.19 -35.86 -24.05
CA THR A 41 -25.16 -35.55 -22.98
C THR A 41 -26.55 -35.30 -23.53
N LYS A 42 -26.68 -34.99 -24.82
CA LYS A 42 -27.96 -34.81 -25.53
C LYS A 42 -28.72 -36.13 -25.72
N GLY A 43 -30.04 -36.04 -25.87
CA GLY A 43 -30.90 -37.20 -26.13
C GLY A 43 -31.22 -38.04 -24.89
N LEU A 44 -30.96 -37.51 -23.69
CA LEU A 44 -31.45 -38.07 -22.43
C LEU A 44 -32.97 -37.98 -22.31
N GLY A 45 -33.56 -36.97 -22.96
CA GLY A 45 -34.98 -36.68 -22.95
C GLY A 45 -35.33 -35.53 -22.01
N ASN A 46 -36.42 -34.83 -22.33
CA ASN A 46 -36.90 -33.70 -21.58
C ASN A 46 -37.14 -34.05 -20.09
N GLY A 47 -36.73 -33.16 -19.19
CA GLY A 47 -36.81 -33.35 -17.74
C GLY A 47 -35.76 -34.30 -17.15
N LYS A 48 -34.88 -34.91 -17.97
CA LYS A 48 -33.73 -35.67 -17.46
C LYS A 48 -32.54 -34.75 -17.22
N ARG A 49 -31.82 -35.03 -16.13
CA ARG A 49 -30.70 -34.22 -15.66
C ARG A 49 -29.46 -35.03 -15.35
N ILE A 50 -28.33 -34.34 -15.39
CA ILE A 50 -27.04 -34.80 -14.86
C ILE A 50 -26.68 -33.84 -13.73
N ASN A 51 -26.29 -34.38 -12.58
CA ASN A 51 -25.81 -33.57 -11.46
C ASN A 51 -24.28 -33.43 -11.54
N SER A 52 -23.77 -32.26 -11.18
CA SER A 52 -22.36 -32.11 -10.83
C SER A 52 -22.03 -32.89 -9.56
N ASP A 53 -20.73 -33.00 -9.25
CA ASP A 53 -20.29 -33.32 -7.90
C ASP A 53 -20.82 -32.31 -6.89
N THR A 54 -21.00 -32.78 -5.65
CA THR A 54 -21.44 -31.95 -4.54
C THR A 54 -20.31 -31.04 -4.06
N PHE A 55 -20.62 -29.77 -3.81
CA PHE A 55 -19.72 -28.77 -3.24
C PHE A 55 -20.32 -28.11 -2.00
N ILE A 56 -19.48 -27.51 -1.16
CA ILE A 56 -19.89 -26.92 0.12
C ILE A 56 -19.66 -25.40 0.11
N ILE A 57 -20.73 -24.63 0.34
CA ILE A 57 -20.67 -23.17 0.52
C ILE A 57 -21.57 -22.80 1.69
N GLY A 58 -21.05 -21.98 2.60
CA GLY A 58 -21.79 -21.55 3.78
C GLY A 58 -22.12 -22.68 4.77
N GLY A 59 -21.41 -23.81 4.70
CA GLY A 59 -21.70 -25.01 5.50
C GLY A 59 -22.79 -25.91 4.91
N HIS A 60 -23.35 -25.56 3.75
CA HIS A 60 -24.39 -26.33 3.08
C HIS A 60 -23.88 -27.02 1.82
N ARG A 61 -24.44 -28.18 1.51
CA ARG A 61 -24.13 -29.00 0.34
C ARG A 61 -24.99 -28.59 -0.84
N TRP A 62 -24.35 -28.44 -1.99
CA TRP A 62 -24.97 -27.97 -3.22
C TRP A 62 -24.50 -28.84 -4.39
N CYS A 63 -25.32 -28.98 -5.42
CA CYS A 63 -24.87 -29.44 -6.72
C CYS A 63 -25.57 -28.65 -7.84
N VAL A 64 -24.96 -28.61 -9.02
CA VAL A 64 -25.57 -28.04 -10.21
C VAL A 64 -26.31 -29.15 -10.95
N GLN A 65 -27.59 -28.94 -11.24
CA GLN A 65 -28.38 -29.81 -12.10
C GLN A 65 -28.41 -29.25 -13.51
N TYR A 66 -27.89 -30.03 -14.45
CA TYR A 66 -27.79 -29.70 -15.86
C TYR A 66 -28.79 -30.56 -16.67
N TYR A 67 -29.67 -29.89 -17.41
CA TYR A 67 -30.69 -30.51 -18.27
C TYR A 67 -30.37 -30.19 -19.74
N PRO A 68 -29.73 -31.10 -20.48
CA PRO A 68 -29.33 -30.87 -21.88
C PRO A 68 -30.54 -30.73 -22.83
N ASP A 69 -31.65 -31.41 -22.51
CA ASP A 69 -32.86 -31.50 -23.33
C ASP A 69 -34.04 -30.69 -22.76
N GLY A 70 -33.75 -29.68 -21.94
CA GLY A 70 -34.72 -28.85 -21.24
C GLY A 70 -35.29 -29.49 -19.96
N ALA A 71 -35.68 -28.66 -19.00
CA ALA A 71 -36.26 -29.11 -17.73
C ALA A 71 -37.77 -29.44 -17.84
N ALA A 72 -38.50 -28.74 -18.71
CA ALA A 72 -39.94 -28.93 -18.93
C ALA A 72 -40.28 -28.87 -20.43
N SER A 73 -41.50 -29.24 -20.79
CA SER A 73 -41.92 -29.43 -22.19
C SER A 73 -41.87 -28.16 -23.05
N ASN A 74 -41.98 -26.99 -22.42
CA ASN A 74 -41.83 -25.67 -23.04
C ASN A 74 -40.37 -25.25 -23.26
N ASP A 75 -39.40 -26.00 -22.72
CA ASP A 75 -37.97 -25.66 -22.74
C ASP A 75 -37.16 -26.65 -23.58
N THR A 76 -37.80 -27.40 -24.47
CA THR A 76 -37.20 -28.51 -25.21
C THR A 76 -36.01 -28.10 -26.09
N ASP A 77 -35.91 -26.85 -26.52
CA ASP A 77 -34.79 -26.30 -27.29
C ASP A 77 -33.69 -25.65 -26.43
N TRP A 78 -33.88 -25.62 -25.11
CA TRP A 78 -33.01 -24.95 -24.16
C TRP A 78 -32.20 -25.94 -23.34
N ILE A 79 -30.99 -25.52 -22.98
CA ILE A 79 -30.27 -26.09 -21.85
C ILE A 79 -30.79 -25.39 -20.60
N SER A 80 -31.19 -26.17 -19.60
CA SER A 80 -31.61 -25.64 -18.30
C SER A 80 -30.57 -25.94 -17.22
N VAL A 81 -30.38 -25.01 -16.30
CA VAL A 81 -29.39 -25.13 -15.22
C VAL A 81 -29.99 -24.68 -13.90
N PHE A 82 -29.91 -25.55 -12.90
CA PHE A 82 -30.43 -25.28 -11.56
C PHE A 82 -29.35 -25.51 -10.50
N LEU A 83 -29.35 -24.66 -9.46
CA LEU A 83 -28.67 -24.94 -8.22
C LEU A 83 -29.61 -25.79 -7.36
N PHE A 84 -29.12 -26.93 -6.89
CA PHE A 84 -29.84 -27.83 -6.00
C PHE A 84 -29.16 -27.90 -4.64
N SER A 85 -29.94 -27.81 -3.58
CA SER A 85 -29.49 -28.03 -2.22
C SER A 85 -29.58 -29.52 -1.89
N ASP A 86 -28.42 -30.17 -1.74
CA ASP A 86 -28.29 -31.60 -1.44
C ASP A 86 -28.35 -31.80 0.08
N ARG A 87 -29.57 -31.87 0.62
CA ARG A 87 -29.84 -31.86 2.07
C ARG A 87 -30.29 -33.22 2.59
N SER A 88 -29.91 -33.51 3.84
CA SER A 88 -30.44 -34.63 4.62
C SER A 88 -31.37 -34.19 5.76
N ASP A 89 -31.52 -32.88 5.98
CA ASP A 89 -32.29 -32.29 7.08
C ASP A 89 -33.33 -31.27 6.57
N ASP A 90 -34.31 -30.97 7.42
CA ASP A 90 -35.46 -30.12 7.10
C ASP A 90 -35.20 -28.63 7.37
N THR A 91 -33.93 -28.23 7.54
CA THR A 91 -33.61 -26.82 7.83
C THR A 91 -33.72 -25.96 6.56
N GLU A 92 -34.15 -24.71 6.69
CA GLU A 92 -34.25 -23.79 5.55
C GLU A 92 -32.94 -23.04 5.34
N VAL A 93 -32.55 -22.80 4.09
CA VAL A 93 -31.36 -22.00 3.76
C VAL A 93 -31.71 -20.87 2.82
N LYS A 94 -31.40 -19.64 3.26
CA LYS A 94 -31.55 -18.44 2.43
C LYS A 94 -30.27 -18.20 1.64
N ALA A 95 -30.36 -18.24 0.32
CA ALA A 95 -29.24 -17.99 -0.57
C ALA A 95 -29.67 -17.21 -1.80
N LYS A 96 -28.77 -16.39 -2.32
CA LYS A 96 -28.85 -15.87 -3.70
C LYS A 96 -27.72 -16.48 -4.50
N PHE A 97 -27.91 -16.65 -5.80
CA PHE A 97 -26.88 -17.22 -6.64
C PHE A 97 -26.89 -16.61 -8.03
N LYS A 98 -25.78 -16.79 -8.74
CA LYS A 98 -25.59 -16.42 -10.14
C LYS A 98 -25.08 -17.62 -10.90
N ILE A 99 -25.64 -17.91 -12.07
CA ILE A 99 -25.17 -18.96 -12.98
C ILE A 99 -24.70 -18.29 -14.26
N SER A 100 -23.48 -18.60 -14.69
CA SER A 100 -22.85 -17.98 -15.86
C SER A 100 -22.20 -19.02 -16.76
N LEU A 101 -22.34 -18.86 -18.07
CA LEU A 101 -21.50 -19.55 -19.05
C LEU A 101 -20.10 -18.95 -18.97
N LEU A 102 -19.06 -19.77 -19.04
CA LEU A 102 -17.69 -19.28 -19.10
C LEU A 102 -17.19 -19.22 -20.55
N GLY A 103 -16.51 -18.12 -20.87
CA GLY A 103 -15.73 -17.99 -22.09
C GLY A 103 -14.45 -18.84 -22.04
N GLN A 104 -13.73 -18.88 -23.17
CA GLN A 104 -12.45 -19.61 -23.27
C GLN A 104 -11.36 -19.04 -22.34
N ASP A 105 -11.48 -17.77 -21.97
CA ASP A 105 -10.65 -17.06 -20.99
C ASP A 105 -11.03 -17.37 -19.53
N ARG A 106 -12.00 -18.27 -19.32
CA ARG A 106 -12.61 -18.63 -18.02
C ARG A 106 -13.34 -17.48 -17.32
N GLN A 107 -13.70 -16.43 -18.06
CA GLN A 107 -14.51 -15.34 -17.54
C GLN A 107 -16.00 -15.55 -17.83
N PRO A 108 -16.91 -15.07 -16.97
CA PRO A 108 -18.35 -15.11 -17.22
C PRO A 108 -18.73 -14.37 -18.52
N VAL A 109 -19.49 -15.01 -19.40
CA VAL A 109 -20.08 -14.38 -20.58
C VAL A 109 -21.31 -13.57 -20.14
N PRO A 110 -21.33 -12.22 -20.28
CA PRO A 110 -22.39 -11.39 -19.72
C PRO A 110 -23.79 -11.72 -20.25
N GLN A 111 -23.91 -12.09 -21.53
CA GLN A 111 -25.19 -12.46 -22.16
C GLN A 111 -25.82 -13.71 -21.54
N TYR A 112 -25.00 -14.63 -21.02
CA TYR A 112 -25.45 -15.91 -20.44
C TYR A 112 -25.07 -15.97 -18.95
N SER A 113 -25.34 -14.88 -18.25
CA SER A 113 -25.06 -14.67 -16.83
C SER A 113 -26.31 -14.19 -16.12
N PHE A 114 -26.93 -15.05 -15.30
CA PHE A 114 -28.21 -14.76 -14.66
C PHE A 114 -28.09 -14.85 -13.14
N SER A 115 -28.62 -13.85 -12.45
CA SER A 115 -28.60 -13.74 -10.99
C SER A 115 -30.00 -13.83 -10.42
N THR A 116 -30.13 -14.44 -9.25
CA THR A 116 -31.39 -14.49 -8.51
C THR A 116 -31.47 -13.43 -7.42
N LEU A 117 -32.68 -13.19 -6.94
CA LEU A 117 -32.88 -12.61 -5.61
C LEU A 117 -32.58 -13.68 -4.54
N ILE A 118 -32.82 -13.33 -3.27
CA ILE A 118 -32.71 -14.27 -2.16
C ILE A 118 -33.85 -15.30 -2.28
N HIS A 119 -33.49 -16.57 -2.35
CA HIS A 119 -34.41 -17.70 -2.32
C HIS A 119 -34.21 -18.51 -1.03
N THR A 120 -35.30 -19.09 -0.55
CA THR A 120 -35.28 -20.05 0.55
C THR A 120 -35.30 -21.46 -0.04
N PHE A 121 -34.20 -22.19 0.11
CA PHE A 121 -34.09 -23.60 -0.22
C PHE A 121 -34.61 -24.42 0.96
N SER A 122 -35.60 -25.27 0.70
CA SER A 122 -36.25 -26.15 1.68
C SER A 122 -36.46 -27.55 1.10
N SER A 123 -36.94 -28.50 1.91
CA SER A 123 -37.28 -29.85 1.44
C SER A 123 -38.39 -29.87 0.38
N LYS A 124 -39.26 -28.86 0.36
CA LYS A 124 -40.31 -28.70 -0.66
C LYS A 124 -39.80 -28.06 -1.94
N GLU A 125 -38.73 -27.28 -1.84
CA GLU A 125 -38.21 -26.47 -2.95
C GLU A 125 -36.68 -26.45 -2.91
N ALA A 126 -36.11 -27.60 -3.25
CA ALA A 126 -34.68 -27.86 -3.13
C ALA A 126 -33.87 -27.41 -4.36
N ALA A 127 -34.52 -27.09 -5.50
CA ALA A 127 -33.87 -26.64 -6.74
C ALA A 127 -34.42 -25.31 -7.21
N TRP A 128 -33.53 -24.39 -7.58
CA TRP A 128 -33.83 -23.10 -8.18
C TRP A 128 -32.84 -22.79 -9.30
N GLY A 129 -33.29 -22.15 -10.37
CA GLY A 129 -32.43 -21.96 -11.54
C GLY A 129 -33.13 -21.33 -12.73
N PHE A 130 -32.54 -21.57 -13.89
CA PHE A 130 -32.93 -20.97 -15.15
C PHE A 130 -33.32 -22.08 -16.13
N ALA A 131 -34.62 -22.22 -16.35
CA ALA A 131 -35.19 -23.18 -17.30
C ALA A 131 -34.73 -22.90 -18.73
N GLN A 132 -34.59 -21.62 -19.08
CA GLN A 132 -34.16 -21.13 -20.39
C GLN A 132 -32.80 -20.42 -20.27
N PHE A 133 -31.75 -21.16 -19.88
CA PHE A 133 -30.43 -20.58 -19.63
C PHE A 133 -29.71 -20.21 -20.93
N ILE A 134 -29.65 -21.14 -21.89
CA ILE A 134 -29.11 -20.89 -23.24
C ILE A 134 -29.81 -21.84 -24.23
N LYS A 135 -30.14 -21.37 -25.44
CA LYS A 135 -30.65 -22.25 -26.48
C LYS A 135 -29.53 -23.18 -26.94
N ARG A 136 -29.86 -24.44 -27.27
CA ARG A 136 -28.84 -25.37 -27.76
C ARG A 136 -28.14 -24.85 -29.01
N ASN A 137 -28.90 -24.36 -29.99
CA ASN A 137 -28.33 -23.80 -31.22
C ASN A 137 -27.39 -22.63 -30.93
N ASP A 138 -27.76 -21.72 -30.02
CA ASP A 138 -26.91 -20.59 -29.65
C ASP A 138 -25.59 -21.06 -29.03
N LEU A 139 -25.60 -22.11 -28.20
CA LEU A 139 -24.38 -22.69 -27.64
C LEU A 139 -23.53 -23.36 -28.74
N GLU A 140 -24.17 -24.16 -29.60
CA GLU A 140 -23.53 -24.93 -30.68
C GLU A 140 -22.89 -24.04 -31.76
N GLU A 141 -23.47 -22.87 -32.02
CA GLU A 141 -22.94 -21.86 -32.94
C GLU A 141 -21.91 -20.92 -32.27
N SER A 142 -21.80 -20.94 -30.93
CA SER A 142 -20.89 -20.07 -30.19
C SER A 142 -19.45 -20.57 -30.16
N LEU A 143 -18.51 -19.65 -29.90
CA LEU A 143 -17.11 -19.96 -29.61
C LEU A 143 -16.88 -20.54 -28.20
N HIS A 144 -17.94 -20.66 -27.39
CA HIS A 144 -17.87 -21.12 -26.00
C HIS A 144 -17.91 -22.65 -25.90
N LEU A 145 -18.50 -23.32 -26.88
CA LEU A 145 -18.38 -24.77 -27.06
C LEU A 145 -17.15 -25.04 -27.95
N LYS A 146 -16.10 -25.63 -27.38
CA LYS A 146 -14.88 -25.97 -28.11
C LYS A 146 -14.47 -27.39 -27.78
N ASP A 147 -14.12 -28.16 -28.80
CA ASP A 147 -13.71 -29.57 -28.65
C ASP A 147 -14.75 -30.39 -27.86
N ASP A 148 -16.04 -30.11 -28.10
CA ASP A 148 -17.20 -30.71 -27.40
C ASP A 148 -17.25 -30.42 -25.88
N VAL A 149 -16.62 -29.32 -25.45
CA VAL A 149 -16.50 -28.90 -24.06
C VAL A 149 -17.03 -27.47 -23.86
N PHE A 150 -17.78 -27.27 -22.77
CA PHE A 150 -18.08 -25.94 -22.23
C PHE A 150 -18.12 -25.96 -20.70
N SER A 151 -18.14 -24.80 -20.05
CA SER A 151 -18.16 -24.71 -18.59
C SER A 151 -19.20 -23.73 -18.08
N ILE A 152 -19.83 -24.10 -16.96
CA ILE A 152 -20.79 -23.27 -16.23
C ILE A 152 -20.20 -22.94 -14.86
N ARG A 153 -20.23 -21.68 -14.48
CA ARG A 153 -19.89 -21.20 -13.14
C ARG A 153 -21.15 -20.87 -12.35
N CYS A 154 -21.24 -21.36 -11.13
CA CYS A 154 -22.26 -21.00 -10.15
C CYS A 154 -21.60 -20.26 -8.99
N ASP A 155 -21.97 -19.00 -8.79
CA ASP A 155 -21.59 -18.20 -7.62
C ASP A 155 -22.75 -18.20 -6.63
N VAL A 156 -22.52 -18.63 -5.39
CA VAL A 156 -23.56 -18.78 -4.36
C VAL A 156 -23.20 -17.92 -3.16
N THR A 157 -24.17 -17.16 -2.65
CA THR A 157 -24.07 -16.41 -1.40
C THR A 157 -25.14 -16.89 -0.43
N VAL A 158 -24.70 -17.57 0.63
CA VAL A 158 -25.55 -18.04 1.73
C VAL A 158 -25.64 -16.94 2.78
N LEU A 159 -26.85 -16.57 3.17
CA LEU A 159 -27.11 -15.58 4.20
C LEU A 159 -27.19 -16.27 5.57
N LYS A 160 -26.53 -15.68 6.56
CA LYS A 160 -26.65 -16.09 7.96
C LYS A 160 -27.73 -15.26 8.66
N GLU A 161 -28.08 -15.68 9.86
CA GLU A 161 -29.01 -14.95 10.71
C GLU A 161 -28.50 -13.53 10.99
N ILE A 162 -29.41 -12.56 10.87
CA ILE A 162 -29.14 -11.17 11.21
C ILE A 162 -29.23 -11.05 12.72
N PHE A 163 -28.19 -10.51 13.36
CA PHE A 163 -28.18 -10.28 14.81
C PHE A 163 -27.75 -8.86 15.14
N THR A 164 -28.03 -8.44 16.38
CA THR A 164 -27.64 -7.14 16.91
C THR A 164 -26.58 -7.31 17.99
N GLU A 165 -25.58 -6.43 17.99
CA GLU A 165 -24.59 -6.39 19.06
C GLU A 165 -24.31 -4.95 19.52
N PRO A 166 -24.03 -4.73 20.81
CA PRO A 166 -23.66 -3.42 21.32
C PRO A 166 -22.25 -3.05 20.85
N ILE A 167 -22.09 -1.85 20.29
CA ILE A 167 -20.77 -1.31 19.97
C ILE A 167 -20.18 -0.82 21.29
N ARG A 168 -19.24 -1.59 21.85
CA ARG A 168 -18.43 -1.12 22.98
C ARG A 168 -17.38 -0.17 22.41
N PRO A 169 -17.24 1.06 22.93
CA PRO A 169 -16.14 1.92 22.52
C PRO A 169 -14.83 1.17 22.77
N PRO A 170 -13.88 1.16 21.81
CA PRO A 170 -12.57 0.58 22.07
C PRO A 170 -11.98 1.27 23.30
N VAL A 171 -11.41 0.48 24.22
CA VAL A 171 -10.59 1.03 25.30
C VAL A 171 -9.36 1.62 24.63
N VAL A 172 -9.40 2.92 24.34
CA VAL A 172 -8.25 3.66 23.82
C VAL A 172 -7.34 3.91 25.01
N VAL A 173 -6.36 3.03 25.21
CA VAL A 173 -5.24 3.33 26.10
C VAL A 173 -4.39 4.40 25.39
N PRO A 174 -4.26 5.62 25.93
CA PRO A 174 -3.40 6.63 25.31
C PRO A 174 -1.95 6.19 25.46
N VAL A 175 -1.38 5.63 24.39
CA VAL A 175 0.06 5.34 24.32
C VAL A 175 0.78 6.65 24.03
N PRO A 176 1.69 7.11 24.90
CA PRO A 176 2.47 8.31 24.63
C PRO A 176 3.34 8.11 23.38
N PRO A 177 3.64 9.18 22.61
CA PRO A 177 4.60 9.10 21.51
C PRO A 177 5.96 8.58 21.98
N SER A 178 6.70 7.93 21.09
CA SER A 178 8.06 7.44 21.39
C SER A 178 9.01 8.58 21.74
N ASP A 179 9.62 8.51 22.92
CA ASP A 179 10.62 9.44 23.46
C ASP A 179 12.07 8.96 23.25
N MET A 180 12.27 7.81 22.59
CA MET A 180 13.58 7.21 22.34
C MET A 180 14.59 8.20 21.70
N HIS A 181 14.13 9.05 20.79
CA HIS A 181 14.95 10.09 20.15
C HIS A 181 15.51 11.09 21.18
N GLN A 182 14.77 11.41 22.23
CA GLN A 182 15.20 12.31 23.30
C GLN A 182 16.24 11.63 24.19
N HIS A 183 16.02 10.35 24.53
CA HIS A 183 16.97 9.56 25.33
C HIS A 183 18.34 9.42 24.65
N PHE A 184 18.37 9.09 23.35
CA PHE A 184 19.63 9.02 22.61
C PHE A 184 20.24 10.40 22.35
N GLY A 185 19.42 11.43 22.11
CA GLY A 185 19.89 12.81 22.02
C GLY A 185 20.59 13.25 23.31
N GLN A 186 20.01 12.93 24.47
CA GLN A 186 20.60 13.21 25.78
C GLN A 186 21.90 12.43 26.01
N LEU A 187 21.97 11.17 25.57
CA LEU A 187 23.20 10.37 25.64
C LEU A 187 24.34 11.02 24.85
N LEU A 188 24.07 11.53 23.64
CA LEU A 188 25.04 12.27 22.85
C LEU A 188 25.50 13.56 23.57
N LEU A 189 24.56 14.32 24.13
CA LEU A 189 24.87 15.58 24.82
C LEU A 189 25.67 15.38 26.11
N ALA A 190 25.36 14.33 26.88
CA ALA A 190 26.04 14.03 28.13
C ALA A 190 27.45 13.44 27.89
N GLY A 191 27.66 12.76 26.76
CA GLY A 191 28.94 12.09 26.44
C GLY A 191 29.27 10.90 27.34
N GLU A 192 28.30 10.42 28.13
CA GLU A 192 28.47 9.29 29.04
C GLU A 192 28.76 8.00 28.27
N ALA A 193 29.86 7.33 28.62
CA ALA A 193 30.33 6.11 27.96
C ALA A 193 30.69 6.26 26.47
N ALA A 194 30.97 7.48 26.00
CA ALA A 194 31.54 7.70 24.68
C ALA A 194 32.90 6.99 24.54
N ASP A 195 33.07 6.26 23.44
CA ASP A 195 34.23 5.40 23.16
C ASP A 195 35.02 5.85 21.91
N VAL A 196 34.66 7.01 21.34
CA VAL A 196 35.37 7.67 20.24
C VAL A 196 35.19 9.18 20.29
N ASN A 197 36.23 9.93 19.93
CA ASN A 197 36.21 11.37 19.75
C ASN A 197 36.49 11.74 18.29
N PHE A 198 35.72 12.68 17.74
CA PHE A 198 35.93 13.25 16.41
C PHE A 198 36.47 14.66 16.52
N GLU A 199 37.61 14.93 15.89
CA GLU A 199 38.19 16.27 15.75
C GLU A 199 37.74 16.86 14.42
N VAL A 200 36.91 17.90 14.48
CA VAL A 200 36.36 18.58 13.29
C VAL A 200 36.67 20.06 13.41
N GLY A 201 37.59 20.55 12.58
CA GLY A 201 38.12 21.91 12.72
C GLY A 201 38.76 22.13 14.10
N ALA A 202 38.19 23.05 14.88
CA ALA A 202 38.66 23.37 16.25
C ALA A 202 37.80 22.73 17.35
N GLU A 203 36.80 21.90 16.99
CA GLU A 203 35.88 21.28 17.92
C GLU A 203 36.12 19.78 18.04
N THR A 204 35.88 19.24 19.24
CA THR A 204 35.95 17.80 19.52
C THR A 204 34.56 17.28 19.91
N PHE A 205 34.12 16.21 19.27
CA PHE A 205 32.81 15.59 19.49
C PHE A 205 32.97 14.16 20.02
N ALA A 206 32.53 13.92 21.25
CA ALA A 206 32.44 12.59 21.82
C ALA A 206 31.23 11.83 21.28
N ALA A 207 31.39 10.55 20.94
CA ALA A 207 30.33 9.72 20.38
C ALA A 207 30.50 8.23 20.70
N HIS A 208 29.54 7.41 20.26
CA HIS A 208 29.45 5.98 20.52
C HIS A 208 29.57 5.18 19.21
N ARG A 209 30.62 4.37 19.10
CA ARG A 209 30.92 3.56 17.90
C ARG A 209 29.77 2.67 17.50
N CYS A 210 29.10 2.04 18.48
CA CYS A 210 27.98 1.14 18.23
C CYS A 210 26.78 1.85 17.59
N ILE A 211 26.45 3.07 18.02
CA ILE A 211 25.35 3.87 17.47
C ILE A 211 25.71 4.34 16.06
N LEU A 212 26.92 4.88 15.87
CA LEU A 212 27.42 5.32 14.56
C LEU A 212 27.39 4.17 13.54
N ALA A 213 27.93 3.01 13.92
CA ALA A 213 27.97 1.81 13.09
C ALA A 213 26.58 1.22 12.78
N ALA A 214 25.62 1.37 13.70
CA ALA A 214 24.25 0.94 13.44
C ALA A 214 23.53 1.84 12.43
N ARG A 215 23.93 3.11 12.33
CA ARG A 215 23.22 4.15 11.56
C ARG A 215 23.91 4.51 10.24
N SER A 216 25.16 4.09 10.05
CA SER A 216 25.92 4.29 8.82
C SER A 216 26.80 3.07 8.54
N SER A 217 26.66 2.52 7.32
CA SER A 217 27.52 1.43 6.83
C SER A 217 28.99 1.85 6.72
N VAL A 218 29.24 3.13 6.42
CA VAL A 218 30.58 3.71 6.32
C VAL A 218 31.23 3.78 7.71
N PHE A 219 30.53 4.34 8.71
CA PHE A 219 31.03 4.31 10.09
C PHE A 219 31.19 2.88 10.61
N LYS A 220 30.31 1.95 10.21
CA LYS A 220 30.48 0.54 10.57
C LYS A 220 31.79 -0.04 10.03
N ALA A 221 32.11 0.24 8.77
CA ALA A 221 33.34 -0.23 8.14
C ALA A 221 34.59 0.41 8.77
N GLU A 222 34.55 1.73 9.01
CA GLU A 222 35.67 2.49 9.59
C GLU A 222 35.90 2.11 11.07
N LEU A 223 34.84 2.07 11.87
CA LEU A 223 34.96 1.93 13.33
C LEU A 223 34.99 0.47 13.80
N LEU A 224 34.30 -0.44 13.11
CA LEU A 224 34.22 -1.85 13.54
C LEU A 224 34.93 -2.82 12.58
N GLY A 225 35.32 -2.35 11.40
CA GLY A 225 36.04 -3.15 10.40
C GLY A 225 37.52 -3.33 10.71
N THR A 226 38.33 -3.47 9.66
CA THR A 226 39.79 -3.69 9.73
C THR A 226 40.61 -2.41 9.53
N MET A 227 39.95 -1.26 9.45
CA MET A 227 40.61 0.03 9.20
C MET A 227 41.39 0.51 10.44
N LYS A 228 42.30 1.48 10.26
CA LYS A 228 43.18 1.99 11.33
C LYS A 228 42.38 2.65 12.45
N GLU A 229 41.22 3.19 12.10
CA GLU A 229 40.25 3.86 12.95
C GLU A 229 39.63 2.90 13.97
N LYS A 230 39.72 1.58 13.75
CA LYS A 230 39.20 0.56 14.68
C LYS A 230 39.77 0.71 16.10
N THR A 231 41.06 1.01 16.21
CA THR A 231 41.76 1.17 17.50
C THR A 231 41.97 2.65 17.87
N ALA A 232 41.59 3.58 16.98
CA ALA A 232 41.75 4.99 17.22
C ALA A 232 40.66 5.50 18.17
N THR A 233 41.08 6.21 19.20
CA THR A 233 40.18 6.94 20.12
C THR A 233 39.87 8.36 19.64
N HIS A 234 40.69 8.88 18.71
CA HIS A 234 40.55 10.21 18.10
C HIS A 234 40.57 10.06 16.58
N ILE A 235 39.55 10.59 15.91
CA ILE A 235 39.38 10.52 14.45
C ILE A 235 39.22 11.93 13.93
N ARG A 236 40.04 12.31 12.96
CA ARG A 236 40.02 13.65 12.38
C ARG A 236 39.14 13.70 11.14
N ILE A 237 38.30 14.73 11.03
CA ILE A 237 37.46 15.02 9.86
C ILE A 237 37.84 16.40 9.34
N ASP A 238 38.58 16.43 8.23
CA ASP A 238 39.07 17.67 7.63
C ASP A 238 38.06 18.33 6.68
N ASP A 239 37.22 17.56 5.98
CA ASP A 239 36.32 18.07 4.93
C ASP A 239 34.87 18.31 5.43
N MET A 240 34.71 18.82 6.64
CA MET A 240 33.38 19.13 7.18
C MET A 240 33.41 20.28 8.17
N GLU A 241 32.46 21.20 8.06
CA GLU A 241 32.27 22.23 9.06
C GLU A 241 31.75 21.63 10.38
N PRO A 242 32.21 22.11 11.56
CA PRO A 242 31.74 21.60 12.85
C PRO A 242 30.21 21.63 13.00
N LYS A 243 29.55 22.69 12.50
CA LYS A 243 28.10 22.85 12.55
C LYS A 243 27.36 21.74 11.77
N VAL A 244 27.92 21.30 10.63
CA VAL A 244 27.36 20.25 9.78
C VAL A 244 27.57 18.89 10.43
N PHE A 245 28.76 18.65 10.98
CA PHE A 245 29.04 17.40 11.70
C PHE A 245 28.18 17.25 12.96
N LYS A 246 27.96 18.34 13.70
CA LYS A 246 27.02 18.38 14.83
C LYS A 246 25.59 18.03 14.40
N ALA A 247 25.12 18.54 13.26
CA ALA A 247 23.81 18.20 12.71
C ALA A 247 23.73 16.73 12.25
N LEU A 248 24.81 16.19 11.67
CA LEU A 248 24.93 14.77 11.31
C LEU A 248 24.83 13.88 12.55
N LEU A 249 25.59 14.18 13.61
CA LEU A 249 25.53 13.44 14.87
C LEU A 249 24.13 13.53 15.49
N HIS A 250 23.53 14.72 15.54
CA HIS A 250 22.16 14.89 16.03
C HIS A 250 21.18 13.96 15.29
N PHE A 251 21.29 13.89 13.96
CA PHE A 251 20.44 13.01 13.17
C PHE A 251 20.72 11.52 13.41
N ILE A 252 21.98 11.12 13.59
CA ILE A 252 22.34 9.74 13.89
C ILE A 252 21.63 9.24 15.15
N TYR A 253 21.57 10.07 16.20
CA TYR A 253 20.99 9.70 17.48
C TYR A 253 19.48 9.90 17.57
N THR A 254 18.93 10.90 16.87
CA THR A 254 17.53 11.30 17.05
C THR A 254 16.64 11.03 15.84
N ASP A 255 17.21 10.69 14.68
CA ASP A 255 16.53 10.55 13.39
C ASP A 255 15.80 11.84 12.95
N SER A 256 16.22 12.99 13.49
CA SER A 256 15.65 14.31 13.22
C SER A 256 16.75 15.34 12.96
N LEU A 257 16.44 16.35 12.15
CA LEU A 257 17.33 17.50 11.95
C LEU A 257 17.22 18.45 13.15
N PRO A 258 18.33 19.05 13.60
CA PRO A 258 18.24 20.12 14.59
C PRO A 258 17.46 21.30 14.02
N VAL A 259 17.00 22.19 14.89
CA VAL A 259 16.47 23.49 14.47
C VAL A 259 17.62 24.24 13.78
N MET A 260 17.43 24.59 12.52
CA MET A 260 18.41 25.31 11.70
C MET A 260 17.93 26.74 11.56
N ASP A 261 18.83 27.71 11.71
CA ASP A 261 18.49 29.13 11.54
C ASP A 261 17.97 29.39 10.12
N GLU A 262 16.87 30.15 10.00
CA GLU A 262 16.18 30.39 8.72
C GLU A 262 17.10 31.02 7.65
N GLY A 263 18.12 31.78 8.07
CA GLY A 263 19.08 32.43 7.16
C GLY A 263 20.16 31.52 6.57
N ASP A 264 20.48 30.39 7.22
CA ASP A 264 21.58 29.46 6.82
C ASP A 264 21.06 28.02 6.59
N GLY A 265 19.73 27.84 6.61
CA GLY A 265 19.08 26.54 6.49
C GLY A 265 19.42 25.84 5.16
N ALA A 266 19.43 26.58 4.05
CA ALA A 266 19.71 26.03 2.73
C ALA A 266 21.18 25.61 2.55
N ALA A 267 22.14 26.46 2.90
CA ALA A 267 23.56 26.13 2.76
C ALA A 267 23.96 24.99 3.70
N THR A 268 23.47 24.99 4.94
CA THR A 268 23.69 23.86 5.86
C THR A 268 23.03 22.58 5.33
N ALA A 269 21.85 22.65 4.70
CA ALA A 269 21.22 21.49 4.07
C ALA A 269 22.03 20.95 2.88
N GLN A 270 22.68 21.81 2.09
CA GLN A 270 23.60 21.39 1.01
C GLN A 270 24.78 20.61 1.58
N HIS A 271 25.49 21.16 2.56
CA HIS A 271 26.63 20.47 3.17
C HIS A 271 26.23 19.19 3.90
N LEU A 272 25.05 19.18 4.53
CA LEU A 272 24.53 17.99 5.19
C LEU A 272 24.10 16.91 4.20
N LEU A 273 23.64 17.28 2.99
CA LEU A 273 23.39 16.34 1.90
C LEU A 273 24.69 15.64 1.48
N VAL A 274 25.78 16.41 1.28
CA VAL A 274 27.11 15.86 0.97
C VAL A 274 27.57 14.90 2.08
N ALA A 275 27.40 15.29 3.34
CA ALA A 275 27.72 14.44 4.48
C ALA A 275 26.89 13.16 4.51
N ALA A 276 25.59 13.26 4.24
CA ALA A 276 24.68 12.13 4.20
C ALA A 276 25.07 11.13 3.11
N ASP A 277 25.45 11.60 1.93
CA ASP A 277 25.94 10.77 0.85
C ASP A 277 27.27 10.08 1.22
N ARG A 278 28.24 10.86 1.75
CA ARG A 278 29.55 10.36 2.23
C ARG A 278 29.41 9.23 3.25
N TYR A 279 28.47 9.36 4.20
CA TYR A 279 28.25 8.36 5.24
C TYR A 279 27.12 7.37 4.92
N SER A 280 26.64 7.33 3.67
CA SER A 280 25.60 6.40 3.19
C SER A 280 24.31 6.43 4.04
N MET A 281 23.83 7.63 4.33
CA MET A 281 22.64 7.90 5.15
C MET A 281 21.46 8.36 4.28
N GLU A 282 20.83 7.42 3.58
CA GLU A 282 19.82 7.72 2.54
C GLU A 282 18.64 8.55 3.04
N ARG A 283 18.10 8.25 4.23
CA ARG A 283 16.97 9.00 4.80
C ARG A 283 17.34 10.47 5.06
N LEU A 284 18.55 10.74 5.57
CA LEU A 284 19.04 12.10 5.78
C LEU A 284 19.18 12.84 4.45
N LYS A 285 19.77 12.17 3.46
CA LYS A 285 19.94 12.69 2.10
C LYS A 285 18.62 13.13 1.49
N LEU A 286 17.58 12.29 1.57
CA LEU A 286 16.23 12.61 1.08
C LEU A 286 15.56 13.78 1.84
N ILE A 287 15.77 13.89 3.15
CA ILE A 287 15.26 15.03 3.92
C ILE A 287 15.95 16.33 3.48
N CYS A 288 17.26 16.29 3.26
CA CYS A 288 18.01 17.43 2.71
C CYS A 288 17.53 17.77 1.29
N GLU A 289 17.28 16.79 0.42
CA GLU A 289 16.69 17.03 -0.90
C GLU A 289 15.35 17.77 -0.81
N GLY A 290 14.45 17.32 0.07
CA GLY A 290 13.17 17.99 0.31
C GLY A 290 13.33 19.44 0.72
N LYS A 291 14.18 19.72 1.72
CA LYS A 291 14.48 21.09 2.15
C LYS A 291 15.05 21.94 1.03
N LEU A 292 15.94 21.39 0.20
CA LEU A 292 16.54 22.13 -0.90
C LEU A 292 15.54 22.42 -2.02
N CYS A 293 14.55 21.55 -2.23
CA CYS A 293 13.46 21.79 -3.18
C CYS A 293 12.67 23.06 -2.83
N ASP A 294 12.43 23.29 -1.53
CA ASP A 294 11.69 24.47 -1.04
C ASP A 294 12.48 25.79 -1.19
N HIS A 295 13.80 25.70 -1.39
CA HIS A 295 14.71 26.86 -1.48
C HIS A 295 15.28 27.09 -2.88
N ILE A 296 14.72 26.46 -3.91
CA ILE A 296 15.13 26.70 -5.31
C ILE A 296 14.67 28.10 -5.72
N CYS A 297 15.63 28.97 -6.03
CA CYS A 297 15.39 30.30 -6.54
C CYS A 297 16.44 30.68 -7.60
N LYS A 298 16.35 31.89 -8.15
CA LYS A 298 17.20 32.33 -9.27
C LYS A 298 18.70 32.32 -8.94
N SER A 299 19.09 32.54 -7.68
CA SER A 299 20.48 32.53 -7.25
C SER A 299 21.00 31.14 -6.86
N THR A 300 20.12 30.20 -6.49
CA THR A 300 20.52 28.88 -5.98
C THR A 300 20.31 27.74 -6.98
N ALA A 301 19.49 27.94 -8.02
CA ALA A 301 19.09 26.84 -8.91
C ALA A 301 20.26 26.13 -9.59
N ALA A 302 21.29 26.87 -10.06
CA ALA A 302 22.44 26.26 -10.73
C ALA A 302 23.32 25.44 -9.77
N THR A 303 23.63 25.98 -8.59
CA THR A 303 24.45 25.28 -7.58
C THR A 303 23.72 24.08 -7.00
N THR A 304 22.41 24.20 -6.74
CA THR A 304 21.57 23.08 -6.30
C THR A 304 21.45 21.99 -7.37
N LEU A 305 21.37 22.35 -8.66
CA LEU A 305 21.35 21.39 -9.76
C LEU A 305 22.68 20.63 -9.89
N ALA A 306 23.81 21.34 -9.77
CA ALA A 306 25.15 20.72 -9.78
C ALA A 306 25.31 19.74 -8.61
N LEU A 307 24.89 20.16 -7.40
CA LEU A 307 24.89 19.31 -6.21
C LEU A 307 24.02 18.06 -6.42
N ALA A 308 22.83 18.23 -7.01
CA ALA A 308 21.92 17.13 -7.24
C ALA A 308 22.49 16.09 -8.21
N GLU A 309 23.19 16.53 -9.26
CA GLU A 309 23.89 15.64 -10.18
C GLU A 309 25.03 14.90 -9.49
N GLN A 310 25.91 15.64 -8.80
CA GLN A 310 27.11 15.10 -8.17
C GLN A 310 26.81 13.99 -7.16
N HIS A 311 25.68 14.11 -6.45
CA HIS A 311 25.26 13.16 -5.43
C HIS A 311 24.09 12.26 -5.87
N GLY A 312 23.70 12.26 -7.15
CA GLY A 312 22.65 11.37 -7.66
C GLY A 312 21.25 11.62 -7.06
N CYS A 313 20.93 12.85 -6.70
CA CYS A 313 19.66 13.27 -6.11
C CYS A 313 18.60 13.53 -7.19
N GLY A 314 17.94 12.46 -7.64
CA GLY A 314 17.01 12.52 -8.77
C GLY A 314 15.77 13.40 -8.54
N SER A 315 15.24 13.47 -7.31
CA SER A 315 14.07 14.30 -7.00
C SER A 315 14.42 15.79 -7.02
N LEU A 316 15.56 16.14 -6.42
CA LEU A 316 16.09 17.50 -6.43
C LEU A 316 16.44 17.97 -7.85
N LYS A 317 17.10 17.12 -8.67
CA LYS A 317 17.40 17.40 -10.08
C LYS A 317 16.14 17.72 -10.88
N LYS A 318 15.07 16.93 -10.72
CA LYS A 318 13.76 17.17 -11.35
C LYS A 318 13.12 18.49 -10.92
N ALA A 319 13.22 18.84 -9.63
CA ALA A 319 12.69 20.11 -9.12
C ALA A 319 13.43 21.32 -9.72
N CYS A 320 14.77 21.25 -9.81
CA CYS A 320 15.59 22.25 -10.48
C CYS A 320 15.18 22.41 -11.95
N PHE A 321 15.03 21.31 -12.68
CA PHE A 321 14.60 21.36 -14.09
C PHE A 321 13.23 22.00 -14.26
N LYS A 322 12.25 21.62 -13.43
CA LYS A 322 10.91 22.24 -13.45
C LYS A 322 10.97 23.75 -13.20
N PHE A 323 11.84 24.21 -12.31
CA PHE A 323 12.05 25.64 -12.06
C PHE A 323 12.64 26.37 -13.28
N LEU A 324 13.56 25.71 -13.98
CA LEU A 324 14.26 26.23 -15.17
C LEU A 324 13.42 26.18 -16.46
N THR A 325 12.29 25.47 -16.48
CA THR A 325 11.37 25.47 -17.64
C THR A 325 10.79 26.87 -17.91
N SER A 326 10.72 27.75 -16.91
CA SER A 326 10.29 29.14 -17.10
C SER A 326 11.40 29.97 -17.77
N PRO A 327 11.18 30.59 -18.95
CA PRO A 327 12.22 31.35 -19.66
C PRO A 327 12.82 32.49 -18.84
N GLY A 328 12.02 33.14 -17.98
CA GLY A 328 12.48 34.20 -17.11
C GLY A 328 13.41 33.72 -15.99
N ASN A 329 13.19 32.50 -15.48
CA ASN A 329 14.06 31.89 -14.49
C ASN A 329 15.35 31.42 -15.15
N LEU A 330 15.25 30.73 -16.29
CA LEU A 330 16.40 30.26 -17.05
C LEU A 330 17.35 31.40 -17.39
N LYS A 331 16.84 32.51 -17.95
CA LYS A 331 17.67 33.68 -18.30
C LYS A 331 18.39 34.27 -17.09
N ALA A 332 17.71 34.32 -15.94
CA ALA A 332 18.33 34.83 -14.70
C ALA A 332 19.43 33.91 -14.20
N VAL A 333 19.21 32.58 -14.25
CA VAL A 333 20.20 31.58 -13.84
C VAL A 333 21.41 31.58 -14.78
N MET A 334 21.19 31.66 -16.10
CA MET A 334 22.28 31.73 -17.10
C MET A 334 23.17 32.96 -16.93
N ALA A 335 22.66 34.03 -16.33
CA ALA A 335 23.42 35.24 -16.02
C ALA A 335 24.12 35.19 -14.64
N SER A 336 24.00 34.09 -13.90
CA SER A 336 24.61 33.92 -12.58
C SER A 336 25.94 33.16 -12.67
N ASP A 337 26.87 33.46 -11.75
CA ASP A 337 28.16 32.76 -11.66
C ASP A 337 27.99 31.25 -11.43
N GLY A 338 26.90 30.84 -10.78
CA GLY A 338 26.57 29.43 -10.53
C GLY A 338 26.37 28.62 -11.82
N TYR A 339 25.94 29.26 -12.92
CA TYR A 339 25.74 28.57 -14.19
C TYR A 339 27.06 28.19 -14.87
N GLU A 340 28.09 29.03 -14.77
CA GLU A 340 29.43 28.68 -15.27
C GLU A 340 30.05 27.52 -14.48
N HIS A 341 29.80 27.46 -13.16
CA HIS A 341 30.19 26.32 -12.34
C HIS A 341 29.45 25.03 -12.73
N LEU A 342 28.14 25.10 -12.97
CA LEU A 342 27.35 23.97 -13.46
C LEU A 342 27.87 23.45 -14.80
N ARG A 343 28.17 24.36 -15.74
CA ARG A 343 28.65 24.02 -17.09
C ARG A 343 30.01 23.32 -17.06
N SER A 344 30.91 23.74 -16.16
CA SER A 344 32.24 23.15 -16.02
C SER A 344 32.24 21.83 -15.25
N SER A 345 31.40 21.72 -14.21
CA SER A 345 31.41 20.57 -13.30
C SER A 345 30.51 19.42 -13.78
N CYS A 346 29.42 19.73 -14.48
CA CYS A 346 28.42 18.75 -14.92
C CYS A 346 28.01 18.94 -16.39
N PRO A 347 28.90 18.70 -17.38
CA PRO A 347 28.58 18.93 -18.80
C PRO A 347 27.34 18.17 -19.30
N GLY A 348 27.14 16.91 -18.85
CA GLY A 348 25.99 16.09 -19.28
C GLY A 348 24.63 16.67 -18.86
N VAL A 349 24.56 17.38 -17.73
CA VAL A 349 23.33 18.06 -17.30
C VAL A 349 22.96 19.21 -18.24
N MET A 350 23.96 19.83 -18.86
CA MET A 350 23.73 20.89 -19.84
C MET A 350 23.09 20.33 -21.11
N ASP A 351 23.55 19.17 -21.57
CA ASP A 351 22.94 18.48 -22.71
C ASP A 351 21.49 18.10 -22.42
N GLU A 352 21.20 17.60 -21.21
CA GLU A 352 19.83 17.33 -20.76
C GLU A 352 18.97 18.61 -20.70
N LEU A 353 19.52 19.72 -20.22
CA LEU A 353 18.84 21.01 -20.15
C LEU A 353 18.49 21.51 -21.56
N VAL A 354 19.41 21.38 -22.52
CA VAL A 354 19.19 21.74 -23.92
C VAL A 354 18.12 20.83 -24.53
N ALA A 355 18.18 19.52 -24.30
CA ALA A 355 17.18 18.57 -24.79
C ALA A 355 15.79 18.84 -24.23
N MET A 356 15.67 19.27 -22.97
CA MET A 356 14.39 19.64 -22.36
C MET A 356 13.78 20.92 -22.94
N LEU A 357 14.61 21.84 -23.43
CA LEU A 357 14.19 23.11 -24.01
C LEU A 357 14.04 23.07 -25.53
N ALA A 358 14.50 21.99 -26.17
CA ALA A 358 14.29 21.75 -27.59
C ALA A 358 12.78 21.51 -27.85
N PRO A 359 12.20 22.14 -28.88
CA PRO A 359 10.76 22.08 -29.17
C PRO A 359 10.27 20.71 -29.64
#